data_AF-A0A317Z8L0-F1
#
_entry.id   AF-A0A317Z8L0-F1
#
_cell.length_a   1.000
_cell.length_b   1.000
_cell.length_c   1.000
_cell.angle_alpha   90.00
_cell.angle_beta   90.00
_cell.angle_gamma   90.00
#
_symmetry.space_group_name_H-M   'P 1'
#
loop_
_entity.id
_entity.type
_entity.pdbx_description
1 polymer ?
#
loop_
_entity_poly.entity_id
_entity_poly.type
_entity_poly.pdbx_seq_one_letter_code
_entity_poly.pdbx_strand_id
1 'polypeptide(L)'
;QFGEADIYLVNTRVPRSYESHVNQVLAKAAKKRANVTLVDWYSRSENHTEYFAPDGIHLQPPGVRALTNSIIQAIEKNHGTKKKNK
;
A
#
# COMPACT_ATOMS: atom_id res chain seq x y z
N GLN A 1 14.96 -16.00 9.11
CA GLN A 1 15.28 -16.07 7.67
C GLN A 1 14.23 -15.24 6.93
N PHE A 2 14.47 -13.94 6.72
CA PHE A 2 13.53 -13.02 6.06
C PHE A 2 14.02 -12.55 4.69
N GLY A 3 15.21 -13.01 4.25
CA GLY A 3 15.81 -12.62 2.97
C GLY A 3 14.98 -12.99 1.74
N GLU A 4 14.16 -14.04 1.86
CA GLU A 4 13.31 -14.58 0.79
C GLU A 4 11.83 -14.16 0.90
N ALA A 5 11.47 -13.31 1.87
CA ALA A 5 10.08 -12.91 2.07
C ALA A 5 9.59 -12.01 0.93
N ASP A 6 8.33 -12.15 0.54
CA ASP A 6 7.62 -11.14 -0.24
C ASP A 6 7.24 -9.98 0.68
N ILE A 7 7.62 -8.76 0.30
CA ILE A 7 7.44 -7.55 1.08
C ILE A 7 6.40 -6.67 0.40
N TYR A 8 5.41 -6.22 1.16
CA TYR A 8 4.36 -5.33 0.69
C TYR A 8 4.48 -3.99 1.42
N LEU A 9 4.91 -2.95 0.69
CA LEU A 9 4.99 -1.60 1.22
C LEU A 9 3.70 -0.85 0.90
N VAL A 10 3.06 -0.25 1.91
CA VAL A 10 1.88 0.59 1.71
C VAL A 10 2.33 2.05 1.75
N ASN A 11 2.05 2.82 0.70
CA ASN A 11 2.30 4.26 0.73
C ASN A 11 1.23 5.00 1.56
N THR A 12 1.50 6.24 1.93
CA THR A 12 0.70 6.98 2.91
C THR A 12 -0.19 8.03 2.25
N ARG A 13 -1.38 8.27 2.82
CA ARG A 13 -2.15 9.50 2.64
C ARG A 13 -2.34 10.14 4.01
N VAL A 14 -1.72 11.29 4.22
CA VAL A 14 -1.66 12.01 5.50
C VAL A 14 -1.47 13.51 5.23
N PRO A 15 -2.22 14.41 5.88
CA PRO A 15 -2.09 15.85 5.68
C PRO A 15 -0.86 16.40 6.40
N ARG A 16 0.34 16.01 5.96
CA ARG A 16 1.63 16.39 6.53
C ARG A 16 2.64 16.65 5.40
N SER A 17 3.52 17.63 5.61
CA SER A 17 4.49 18.08 4.61
C SER A 17 5.42 16.98 4.09
N TYR A 18 5.64 15.92 4.88
CA TYR A 18 6.51 14.81 4.54
C TYR A 18 5.85 13.71 3.68
N GLU A 19 4.53 13.75 3.44
CA GLU A 19 3.79 12.70 2.71
C GLU A 19 4.43 12.39 1.35
N SER A 20 4.63 13.41 0.53
CA SER A 20 5.19 13.25 -0.81
C SER A 20 6.60 12.66 -0.79
N HIS A 21 7.46 13.13 0.12
CA HIS A 21 8.82 12.61 0.25
C HIS A 21 8.83 11.13 0.64
N VAL A 22 8.04 10.74 1.65
CA VAL A 22 7.94 9.34 2.11
C VAL A 22 7.39 8.45 1.00
N ASN A 23 6.33 8.86 0.32
CA ASN A 23 5.75 8.10 -0.79
C ASN A 23 6.74 7.89 -1.93
N GLN A 24 7.56 8.90 -2.26
CA GLN A 24 8.64 8.76 -3.25
C GLN A 24 9.72 7.77 -2.81
N VAL A 25 10.11 7.77 -1.54
CA VAL A 25 11.11 6.82 -1.00
C VAL A 25 10.56 5.39 -1.06
N LEU A 26 9.31 5.17 -0.64
CA LEU A 26 8.66 3.85 -0.71
C LEU A 26 8.56 3.34 -2.14
N ALA A 27 8.15 4.19 -3.10
CA ALA A 27 8.09 3.83 -4.50
C ALA A 27 9.47 3.49 -5.09
N LYS A 28 10.52 4.24 -4.73
CA LYS A 28 11.90 3.93 -5.13
C LYS A 28 12.37 2.61 -4.53
N ALA A 29 12.03 2.31 -3.28
CA ALA A 29 12.41 1.05 -2.64
C ALA A 29 11.75 -0.17 -3.33
N ALA A 30 10.46 -0.08 -3.65
CA ALA A 30 9.74 -1.12 -4.37
C ALA A 30 10.32 -1.38 -5.76
N LYS A 31 10.70 -0.33 -6.49
CA LYS A 31 11.33 -0.48 -7.82
C LYS A 31 12.71 -1.14 -7.79
N LYS A 32 13.43 -1.09 -6.67
CA LYS A 32 14.81 -1.61 -6.56
C LYS A 32 14.88 -3.13 -6.32
N ARG A 33 13.78 -3.79 -5.93
CA ARG A 33 13.80 -5.18 -5.48
C ARG A 33 12.59 -5.93 -6.02
N ALA A 34 12.82 -7.07 -6.68
CA ALA A 34 11.77 -7.86 -7.30
C ALA A 34 10.77 -8.47 -6.30
N ASN A 35 11.19 -8.71 -5.06
CA ASN A 35 10.34 -9.23 -3.99
C ASN A 35 9.60 -8.14 -3.20
N VAL A 36 9.67 -6.88 -3.62
CA VAL A 36 8.98 -5.76 -2.96
C VAL A 36 7.87 -5.23 -3.87
N THR A 37 6.65 -5.26 -3.37
CA THR A 37 5.46 -4.74 -4.06
C THR A 37 4.95 -3.50 -3.35
N LEU A 38 4.67 -2.44 -4.10
CA LEU A 38 4.00 -1.25 -3.57
C LEU A 38 2.48 -1.43 -3.65
N VAL A 39 1.81 -1.28 -2.52
CA VAL A 39 0.36 -1.15 -2.39
C VAL A 39 0.03 0.34 -2.38
N ASP A 40 -0.59 0.82 -3.45
CA ASP A 40 -0.86 2.25 -3.68
C ASP A 40 -2.14 2.72 -2.98
N TRP A 41 -2.06 2.82 -1.65
CA TRP A 41 -3.12 3.39 -0.82
C TRP A 41 -3.34 4.88 -1.08
N TYR A 42 -2.30 5.64 -1.41
CA TYR A 42 -2.38 7.08 -1.66
C TYR A 42 -3.39 7.41 -2.78
N SER A 43 -3.25 6.74 -3.92
CA SER A 43 -4.18 6.90 -5.05
C SER A 43 -5.54 6.26 -4.74
N ARG A 44 -5.56 5.08 -4.09
CA ARG A 44 -6.81 4.38 -3.75
C ARG A 44 -7.73 5.20 -2.84
N SER A 45 -7.15 5.99 -1.94
CA SER A 45 -7.86 6.81 -0.96
C SER A 45 -8.13 8.24 -1.41
N GLU A 46 -7.68 8.61 -2.61
CA GLU A 46 -7.95 9.92 -3.19
C GLU A 46 -9.46 10.14 -3.37
N ASN A 47 -9.93 11.36 -3.07
CA ASN A 47 -11.35 11.75 -3.14
C ASN A 47 -12.32 10.92 -2.28
N HIS A 48 -11.80 10.13 -1.33
CA HIS A 48 -12.60 9.34 -0.40
C HIS A 48 -12.53 9.92 1.02
N THR A 49 -13.14 11.10 1.23
CA THR A 49 -13.15 11.75 2.55
C THR A 49 -13.83 10.89 3.62
N GLU A 50 -14.79 10.04 3.22
CA GLU A 50 -15.47 9.08 4.10
C GLU A 50 -14.57 7.95 4.63
N TYR A 51 -13.35 7.81 4.10
CA TYR A 51 -12.38 6.84 4.61
C TYR A 51 -11.69 7.31 5.88
N PHE A 52 -11.67 8.61 6.16
CA PHE A 52 -10.87 9.21 7.21
C PHE A 52 -11.72 9.81 8.32
N ALA A 53 -11.20 9.79 9.54
CA ALA A 53 -11.69 10.61 10.63
C ALA A 53 -11.37 12.09 10.35
N PRO A 54 -11.96 13.04 11.10
CA PRO A 54 -11.76 14.47 10.86
C PRO A 54 -10.30 14.96 10.89
N ASP A 55 -9.38 14.20 11.50
CA ASP A 55 -7.96 14.54 11.51
C ASP A 55 -7.22 14.23 10.20
N GLY A 56 -7.88 13.52 9.27
CA GLY A 56 -7.30 13.09 7.99
C GLY A 56 -6.23 11.99 8.12
N ILE A 57 -6.14 11.32 9.28
CA ILE A 57 -5.12 10.31 9.57
C ILE A 57 -5.76 8.97 9.92
N HIS A 58 -6.66 8.94 10.90
CA HIS A 58 -7.27 7.69 11.34
C HIS A 58 -8.31 7.23 10.33
N LEU A 59 -8.37 5.93 10.05
CA LEU A 59 -9.36 5.37 9.16
C LEU A 59 -10.69 5.11 9.88
N GLN A 60 -11.77 5.47 9.20
CA GLN A 60 -13.12 5.03 9.52
C GLN A 60 -13.36 3.60 8.97
N PRO A 61 -14.43 2.91 9.39
CA PRO A 61 -14.70 1.55 8.92
C PRO A 61 -14.67 1.36 7.39
N PRO A 62 -15.19 2.29 6.55
CA PRO A 62 -15.04 2.19 5.09
C PRO A 62 -13.58 2.22 4.63
N GLY A 63 -12.74 3.10 5.22
CA GLY A 63 -11.32 3.19 4.91
C GLY A 63 -10.54 1.94 5.33
N VAL A 64 -10.84 1.38 6.50
CA VAL A 64 -10.24 0.12 6.98
C VAL A 64 -10.53 -1.02 5.99
N ARG A 65 -11.77 -1.13 5.50
CA ARG A 65 -12.14 -2.13 4.50
C ARG A 65 -11.42 -1.91 3.18
N ALA A 66 -11.35 -0.67 2.70
CA ALA A 66 -10.68 -0.34 1.45
C ALA A 66 -9.18 -0.67 1.50
N LEU A 67 -8.48 -0.27 2.57
CA LEU A 67 -7.06 -0.56 2.76
C LEU A 67 -6.79 -2.07 2.86
N THR A 68 -7.58 -2.78 3.68
CA THR A 68 -7.45 -4.23 3.84
C THR A 68 -7.62 -4.95 2.50
N ASN A 69 -8.63 -4.55 1.71
CA ASN A 69 -8.86 -5.13 0.39
C ASN A 69 -7.69 -4.86 -0.57
N SER A 70 -7.11 -3.66 -0.56
CA SER A 70 -5.93 -3.35 -1.40
C SER A 70 -4.71 -4.22 -1.04
N ILE A 71 -4.50 -4.49 0.25
CA ILE A 71 -3.41 -5.37 0.71
C ILE A 71 -3.67 -6.82 0.27
N ILE A 72 -4.87 -7.34 0.51
CA ILE A 72 -5.25 -8.72 0.13
C ILE A 72 -5.09 -8.91 -1.39
N GLN A 73 -5.60 -7.98 -2.20
CA GLN A 73 -5.49 -8.06 -3.66
C GLN A 73 -4.04 -8.07 -4.13
N ALA A 74 -3.15 -7.30 -3.49
CA ALA A 74 -1.73 -7.30 -3.84
C ALA A 74 -1.08 -8.67 -3.54
N ILE A 75 -1.40 -9.27 -2.39
CA ILE A 75 -0.91 -10.59 -2.00
C ILE A 75 -1.42 -11.67 -2.96
N GLU A 76 -2.72 -11.69 -3.23
CA GLU A 76 -3.35 -12.66 -4.13
C GLU A 76 -2.80 -12.57 -5.56
N LYS A 77 -2.63 -11.36 -6.08
CA LYS A 77 -2.04 -11.13 -7.41
C LYS A 77 -0.64 -11.73 -7.51
N ASN A 78 0.23 -11.45 -6.52
CA ASN A 78 1.60 -11.98 -6.52
C ASN A 78 1.64 -13.50 -6.37
N HIS A 79 0.81 -14.08 -5.49
CA HIS A 79 0.75 -15.53 -5.32
C HIS A 79 0.18 -16.24 -6.56
N GLY A 80 -0.82 -15.63 -7.21
CA GLY A 80 -1.38 -16.10 -8.47
C GLY A 80 -0.38 -16.06 -9.63
N THR A 81 0.41 -14.97 -9.73
CA THR A 81 1.48 -14.85 -10.74
C THR A 81 2.60 -15.87 -10.50
N LYS A 82 3.03 -16.09 -9.25
CA LYS A 82 4.05 -17.10 -8.92
C LYS A 82 3.60 -18.53 -9.25
N LYS A 83 2.31 -18.86 -9.06
CA LYS A 83 1.76 -20.18 -9.44
C LYS A 83 1.72 -20.41 -10.96
N LYS A 84 1.56 -19.36 -11.78
CA LYS A 84 1.51 -19.47 -13.25
C LYS A 84 2.89 -19.59 -13.90
N ASN A 85 3.94 -19.10 -13.24
CA ASN A 85 5.31 -19.07 -13.75
C ASN A 85 6.17 -20.26 -13.24
N LYS A 86 5.54 -21.27 -12.65
CA LYS A 86 6.17 -22.48 -12.12
C LYS A 86 5.58 -23.69 -12.82
#